data_AF-A0A661QDD2-F1
#
_entry.id   AF-A0A661QDD2-F1
#
_cell.length_a   1.000
_cell.length_b   1.000
_cell.length_c   1.000
_cell.angle_alpha   90.00
_cell.angle_beta   90.00
_cell.angle_gamma   90.00
#
_symmetry.space_group_name_H-M   'P 1'
#
loop_
_entity.id
_entity.type
_entity.pdbx_description
1 polymer ?
#
loop_
_entity_poly.entity_id
_entity_poly.type
_entity_poly.pdbx_seq_one_letter_code
_entity_poly.pdbx_strand_id
1 'polypeptide(L)'
;INELTDTTSFELEISELNILKRTDSLYLARFIQSYRSNQQKDVVKKELLLEDSGDDWSILREQSQPVPQSDNETAAPEEAILPDAAIAALSADLTLPKTLKIGPCLNRGEVNRAEVILDRHKIDYHLSTGSGQVAMTHLREGIYPAAVAQKRLKTLKQMDVSASVVRKGKQLAVYVGSFHEEARATNFAEVLKQKKIEVTQIRAKAELSGKILTTKPLQQNVATEIAAELKTAHLPVTIFQQ
;
A
#
# COMPACT_ATOMS: atom_id res chain seq x y z
N ILE A 1 -42.90 26.14 19.91
CA ILE A 1 -41.83 25.49 19.12
C ILE A 1 -40.57 26.25 19.47
N ASN A 2 -39.81 25.77 20.46
CA ASN A 2 -38.52 26.35 20.81
C ASN A 2 -37.46 25.58 20.02
N GLU A 3 -36.95 26.18 18.96
CA GLU A 3 -35.77 25.68 18.25
C GLU A 3 -34.54 25.96 19.10
N LEU A 4 -33.95 24.90 19.66
CA LEU A 4 -32.59 24.91 20.22
C LEU A 4 -31.62 24.79 19.04
N THR A 5 -31.07 25.91 18.58
CA THR A 5 -29.84 25.89 17.78
C THR A 5 -28.65 25.79 18.73
N ASP A 6 -28.28 24.57 19.09
CA ASP A 6 -27.02 24.30 19.78
C ASP A 6 -25.90 24.28 18.72
N THR A 7 -25.48 25.47 18.28
CA THR A 7 -24.32 25.59 17.38
C THR A 7 -23.05 25.39 18.19
N THR A 8 -22.45 24.21 18.07
CA THR A 8 -21.12 23.91 18.57
C THR A 8 -20.11 24.88 17.95
N SER A 9 -19.67 25.89 18.71
CA SER A 9 -18.56 26.76 18.34
C SER A 9 -17.23 26.08 18.67
N PHE A 10 -16.32 26.05 17.69
CA PHE A 10 -14.93 25.70 17.91
C PHE A 10 -14.03 26.76 17.27
N GLU A 11 -12.89 26.99 17.90
CA GLU A 11 -11.84 27.91 17.49
C GLU A 11 -10.54 27.12 17.36
N LEU A 12 -9.84 27.32 16.25
CA LEU A 12 -8.52 26.75 16.00
C LEU A 12 -7.57 27.90 15.67
N GLU A 13 -6.53 28.04 16.47
CA GLU A 13 -5.50 29.07 16.30
C GLU A 13 -4.14 28.41 16.11
N ILE A 14 -3.33 28.96 15.19
CA ILE A 14 -1.94 28.60 14.99
C ILE A 14 -1.09 29.79 15.41
N SER A 15 -0.16 29.57 16.33
CA SER A 15 0.78 30.58 16.81
C SER A 15 2.22 30.06 16.76
N GLU A 16 3.19 30.98 16.89
CA GLU A 16 4.62 30.68 16.86
C GLU A 16 5.08 29.87 15.61
N LEU A 17 4.43 30.11 14.47
CA LEU A 17 4.76 29.43 13.23
C LEU A 17 6.18 29.78 12.78
N ASN A 18 7.03 28.76 12.75
CA ASN A 18 8.37 28.81 12.21
C ASN A 18 8.51 27.77 11.11
N ILE A 19 8.79 28.22 9.89
CA ILE A 19 8.99 27.36 8.72
C ILE A 19 10.46 27.43 8.33
N LEU A 20 11.13 26.29 8.40
CA LEU A 20 12.52 26.15 8.00
C LEU A 20 12.58 25.38 6.68
N LYS A 21 12.98 26.05 5.60
CA LYS A 21 13.34 25.37 4.35
C LYS A 21 14.59 24.54 4.58
N ARG A 22 14.52 23.23 4.33
CA ARG A 22 15.64 22.29 4.51
C ARG A 22 16.31 21.95 3.19
N THR A 23 15.53 21.77 2.14
CA THR A 23 15.99 21.58 0.75
C THR A 23 15.07 22.35 -0.20
N ASP A 24 15.24 22.18 -1.52
CA ASP A 24 14.38 22.85 -2.50
C ASP A 24 12.89 22.48 -2.37
N SER A 25 12.59 21.24 -1.96
CA SER A 25 11.22 20.73 -1.80
C SER A 25 10.83 20.36 -0.35
N LEU A 26 11.77 20.30 0.61
CA LEU A 26 11.45 19.90 1.99
C LEU A 26 11.46 21.09 2.96
N TYR A 27 10.43 21.14 3.80
CA TYR A 27 10.22 22.18 4.81
C TYR A 27 9.86 21.55 6.15
N LEU A 28 10.36 22.16 7.22
CA LEU A 28 9.98 21.81 8.58
C LEU A 28 9.15 22.95 9.16
N ALA A 29 7.86 22.70 9.41
CA ALA A 29 6.99 23.65 10.08
C ALA A 29 6.86 23.28 11.56
N ARG A 30 7.15 24.24 12.43
CA ARG A 30 6.97 24.15 13.88
C ARG A 30 5.99 25.21 14.30
N PHE A 31 4.96 24.86 15.06
CA PHE A 31 3.95 25.80 15.52
C PHE A 31 3.24 25.28 16.76
N ILE A 32 2.54 26.18 17.45
CA ILE A 32 1.59 25.83 18.50
C ILE A 32 0.19 25.86 17.91
N GLN A 33 -0.55 24.76 18.08
CA GLN A 33 -1.95 24.65 17.73
C GLN A 33 -2.78 24.77 19.00
N SER A 34 -3.61 25.81 19.09
CA SER A 34 -4.58 25.99 20.17
C SER A 34 -5.96 25.64 19.64
N TYR A 35 -6.57 24.61 20.22
CA TYR A 35 -7.95 24.23 19.95
C TYR A 35 -8.83 24.60 21.14
N ARG A 36 -9.98 25.21 20.87
CA ARG A 36 -10.99 25.52 21.87
C ARG A 36 -12.36 25.16 21.33
N SER A 37 -13.16 24.50 22.15
CA SER A 37 -14.58 24.27 21.94
C SER A 37 -15.31 24.53 23.26
N ASN A 38 -16.63 24.45 23.24
CA ASN A 38 -17.45 24.66 24.44
C ASN A 38 -17.13 23.70 25.59
N GLN A 39 -16.56 22.53 25.28
CA GLN A 39 -16.29 21.46 26.26
C GLN A 39 -14.81 21.13 26.46
N GLN A 40 -13.95 21.55 25.53
CA GLN A 40 -12.54 21.14 25.51
C GLN A 40 -11.64 22.28 25.07
N LYS A 41 -10.52 22.44 25.75
CA LYS A 41 -9.40 23.28 25.34
C LYS A 41 -8.15 22.40 25.28
N ASP A 42 -7.39 22.50 24.20
CA ASP A 42 -6.13 21.79 24.01
C ASP A 42 -5.10 22.74 23.39
N VAL A 43 -3.85 22.62 23.81
CA VAL A 43 -2.73 23.39 23.28
C VAL A 43 -1.59 22.42 23.03
N VAL A 44 -1.24 22.26 21.75
CA VAL A 44 -0.30 21.24 21.30
C VAL A 44 0.80 21.91 20.49
N LYS A 45 2.05 21.62 20.84
CA LYS A 45 3.19 21.94 19.98
C LYS A 45 3.27 20.90 18.87
N LYS A 46 3.23 21.36 17.62
CA LYS A 46 3.32 20.53 16.43
C LYS A 46 4.62 20.73 15.68
N GLU A 47 5.13 19.62 15.15
CA GLU A 47 6.20 19.61 14.16
C GLU A 47 5.73 18.80 12.96
N LEU A 48 5.70 19.45 11.79
CA LEU A 48 5.35 18.84 10.52
C LEU A 48 6.57 18.84 9.60
N LEU A 49 6.92 17.67 9.07
CA LEU A 49 7.80 17.59 7.91
C LEU A 49 6.94 17.61 6.67
N LEU A 50 7.14 18.63 5.86
CA LEU A 50 6.34 18.96 4.69
C LEU A 50 7.19 18.81 3.44
N GLU A 51 6.56 18.33 2.36
CA GLU A 51 7.14 18.33 1.02
C GLU A 51 6.28 19.17 0.09
N ASP A 52 6.92 20.10 -0.59
CA ASP A 52 6.38 20.93 -1.66
C ASP A 52 6.60 20.22 -3.00
N SER A 53 5.50 19.81 -3.63
CA SER A 53 5.51 19.16 -4.95
C SER A 53 5.31 20.14 -6.11
N GLY A 54 5.28 21.44 -5.84
CA GLY A 54 5.02 22.50 -6.82
C GLY A 54 3.53 22.80 -7.00
N ASP A 55 2.70 21.75 -7.12
CA ASP A 55 1.23 21.88 -7.26
C ASP A 55 0.48 21.62 -5.94
N ASP A 56 1.10 20.94 -4.97
CA ASP A 56 0.49 20.62 -3.67
C ASP A 56 1.53 20.40 -2.55
N TRP A 57 1.07 20.40 -1.30
CA TRP A 57 1.86 20.16 -0.10
C TRP A 57 1.47 18.85 0.59
N SER A 58 2.45 17.97 0.80
CA SER A 58 2.25 16.70 1.51
C SER A 58 2.85 16.74 2.91
N ILE A 59 2.06 16.34 3.91
CA ILE A 59 2.57 16.07 5.26
C ILE A 59 3.24 14.70 5.26
N LEU A 60 4.57 14.67 5.21
CA LEU A 60 5.35 13.43 5.26
C LEU A 60 5.41 12.86 6.67
N ARG A 61 5.35 13.74 7.69
CA ARG A 61 5.32 13.35 9.09
C ARG A 61 4.67 14.42 9.94
N GLU A 62 3.93 13.98 10.95
CA GLU A 62 3.36 14.83 12.00
C GLU A 62 3.79 14.31 13.37
N GLN A 63 4.25 15.23 14.23
CA GLN A 63 4.45 14.98 15.65
C GLN A 63 3.73 16.04 16.47
N SER A 64 3.17 15.60 17.60
CA SER A 64 2.37 16.44 18.51
C SER A 64 2.82 16.19 19.94
N GLN A 65 3.04 17.27 20.69
CA GLN A 65 3.34 17.23 22.12
C GLN A 65 2.39 18.16 22.86
N PRO A 66 1.70 17.68 23.92
CA PRO A 66 0.90 18.54 24.77
C PRO A 66 1.79 19.63 25.37
N VAL A 67 1.34 20.89 25.34
CA VAL A 67 2.00 21.95 26.11
C VAL A 67 1.55 21.78 27.56
N PRO A 68 2.47 21.54 28.52
CA PRO A 68 2.09 21.39 29.92
C PRO A 68 1.39 22.67 30.40
N GLN A 69 0.15 22.54 30.87
CA GLN A 69 -0.53 23.60 31.60
C GLN A 69 0.09 23.67 32.99
N SER A 70 1.03 24.59 33.21
CA SER A 70 1.75 24.70 34.48
C SER A 70 0.89 25.36 35.55
N ASP A 71 0.39 24.56 36.49
CA ASP A 71 0.29 24.93 37.91
C ASP A 71 1.26 24.03 38.72
N ASN A 72 2.56 24.09 38.42
CA ASN A 72 3.68 23.96 39.37
C ASN A 72 4.99 23.68 38.62
N GLU A 73 5.99 24.53 38.87
CA GLU A 73 7.39 24.29 38.56
C GLU A 73 7.87 22.98 39.18
N THR A 74 8.17 21.98 38.34
CA THR A 74 9.25 21.03 38.59
C THR A 74 9.79 20.64 37.23
N ALA A 75 11.04 21.01 36.96
CA ALA A 75 11.76 20.69 35.74
C ALA A 75 11.78 19.17 35.50
N ALA A 76 10.96 18.71 34.55
CA ALA A 76 11.09 17.41 33.90
C ALA A 76 11.85 17.62 32.57
N PRO A 77 12.67 16.65 32.14
CA PRO A 77 13.71 16.88 31.14
C PRO A 77 13.12 17.30 29.80
N GLU A 78 13.74 18.32 29.22
CA GLU A 78 13.57 18.83 27.86
C GLU A 78 14.03 17.77 26.84
N GLU A 79 13.31 16.66 26.73
CA GLU A 79 13.59 15.60 25.75
C GLU A 79 12.31 15.17 25.05
N ALA A 80 12.09 15.73 23.86
CA ALA A 80 11.75 14.99 22.64
C ALA A 80 11.61 15.93 21.43
N ILE A 81 12.52 16.90 21.25
CA ILE A 81 12.73 17.47 19.92
C ILE A 81 13.80 16.58 19.29
N LEU A 82 13.50 15.93 18.16
CA LEU A 82 14.50 15.14 17.46
C LEU A 82 15.71 16.05 17.21
N PRO A 83 16.94 15.63 17.58
CA PRO A 83 18.11 16.46 17.37
C PRO A 83 18.23 16.79 15.88
N ASP A 84 18.69 17.98 15.54
CA ASP A 84 18.79 18.44 14.15
C ASP A 84 19.54 17.46 13.25
N ALA A 85 20.47 16.67 13.81
CA ALA A 85 21.15 15.58 13.12
C ALA A 85 20.22 14.41 12.72
N ALA A 86 19.26 14.04 13.57
CA ALA A 86 18.27 13.01 13.24
C ALA A 86 17.26 13.52 12.21
N ILE A 87 16.86 14.79 12.29
CA ILE A 87 16.01 15.43 11.27
C ILE A 87 16.76 15.55 9.94
N ALA A 88 18.05 15.92 9.96
CA ALA A 88 18.89 15.97 8.78
C ALA A 88 19.10 14.59 8.16
N ALA A 89 19.32 13.55 8.97
CA ALA A 89 19.43 12.17 8.49
C ALA A 89 18.12 11.66 7.85
N LEU A 90 16.97 11.97 8.46
CA LEU A 90 15.65 11.64 7.89
C LEU A 90 15.37 12.44 6.62
N SER A 91 15.76 13.71 6.58
CA SER A 91 15.63 14.57 5.38
C SER A 91 16.52 14.08 4.26
N ALA A 92 17.73 13.60 4.57
CA ALA A 92 18.64 13.00 3.60
C ALA A 92 18.08 11.67 3.05
N ASP A 93 17.44 10.85 3.87
CA ASP A 93 16.84 9.59 3.40
C ASP A 93 15.60 9.78 2.51
N LEU A 94 14.87 10.88 2.71
CA LEU A 94 13.74 11.30 1.88
C LEU A 94 14.18 11.91 0.53
N THR A 95 15.38 12.49 0.44
CA THR A 95 15.94 12.99 -0.82
C THR A 95 16.67 11.92 -1.64
N LEU A 96 16.97 10.76 -1.04
CA LEU A 96 17.57 9.66 -1.78
C LEU A 96 16.60 9.15 -2.85
N PRO A 97 17.00 9.16 -4.13
CA PRO A 97 16.11 8.82 -5.20
C PRO A 97 15.76 7.32 -5.14
N LYS A 98 14.49 7.00 -5.34
CA LYS A 98 13.94 5.65 -5.27
C LYS A 98 13.70 5.09 -6.66
N THR A 99 13.87 3.79 -6.79
CA THR A 99 13.51 3.08 -8.02
C THR A 99 12.27 2.23 -7.77
N LEU A 100 11.32 2.28 -8.72
CA LEU A 100 10.17 1.39 -8.72
C LEU A 100 10.48 0.16 -9.56
N LYS A 101 10.18 -1.03 -9.01
CA LYS A 101 10.13 -2.28 -9.75
C LYS A 101 8.67 -2.72 -9.84
N ILE A 102 8.17 -2.83 -11.05
CA ILE A 102 6.77 -3.17 -11.33
C ILE A 102 6.76 -4.55 -11.97
N GLY A 103 6.06 -5.48 -11.34
CA GLY A 103 5.98 -6.88 -11.76
C GLY A 103 6.56 -7.87 -10.74
N PRO A 104 6.61 -9.17 -11.10
CA PRO A 104 6.48 -9.69 -12.47
C PRO A 104 5.06 -9.54 -13.02
N CYS A 105 4.94 -8.85 -14.16
CA CYS A 105 3.73 -8.80 -14.98
C CYS A 105 3.63 -10.10 -15.78
N LEU A 106 2.56 -10.86 -15.55
CA LEU A 106 2.33 -12.20 -16.08
C LEU A 106 1.65 -12.19 -17.46
N ASN A 107 1.09 -11.05 -17.88
CA ASN A 107 0.45 -10.90 -19.18
C ASN A 107 0.66 -9.51 -19.78
N ARG A 108 0.37 -9.37 -21.09
CA ARG A 108 0.54 -8.10 -21.82
C ARG A 108 -0.40 -7.00 -21.31
N GLY A 109 -1.59 -7.36 -20.82
CA GLY A 109 -2.53 -6.39 -20.25
C GLY A 109 -1.95 -5.68 -19.02
N GLU A 110 -1.24 -6.41 -18.16
CA GLU A 110 -0.54 -5.84 -17.00
C GLU A 110 0.61 -4.92 -17.42
N VAL A 111 1.41 -5.33 -18.41
CA VAL A 111 2.47 -4.48 -18.96
C VAL A 111 1.86 -3.19 -19.51
N ASN A 112 0.88 -3.29 -20.40
CA ASN A 112 0.24 -2.11 -20.99
C ASN A 112 -0.35 -1.16 -19.93
N ARG A 113 -0.96 -1.69 -18.85
CA ARG A 113 -1.46 -0.84 -17.74
C ARG A 113 -0.33 -0.11 -17.03
N ALA A 114 0.78 -0.80 -16.77
CA ALA A 114 1.96 -0.19 -16.15
C ALA A 114 2.54 0.92 -17.06
N GLU A 115 2.69 0.64 -18.36
CA GLU A 115 3.20 1.61 -19.35
C GLU A 115 2.30 2.85 -19.43
N VAL A 116 0.98 2.69 -19.50
CA VAL A 116 0.03 3.82 -19.51
C VAL A 116 0.16 4.70 -18.26
N ILE A 117 0.38 4.09 -17.09
CA ILE A 117 0.58 4.84 -15.85
C ILE A 117 1.91 5.62 -15.92
N LEU A 118 3.00 4.95 -16.28
CA LEU A 118 4.33 5.58 -16.35
C LEU A 118 4.41 6.68 -17.42
N ASP A 119 3.85 6.45 -18.61
CA ASP A 119 3.87 7.38 -19.74
C ASP A 119 3.10 8.67 -19.42
N ARG A 120 1.94 8.54 -18.76
CA ARG A 120 1.13 9.69 -18.32
C ARG A 120 1.91 10.59 -17.36
N HIS A 121 2.73 10.00 -16.50
CA HIS A 121 3.60 10.70 -15.57
C HIS A 121 4.98 11.02 -16.14
N LYS A 122 5.22 10.71 -17.43
CA LYS A 122 6.48 10.93 -18.16
C LYS A 122 7.69 10.29 -17.46
N ILE A 123 7.48 9.11 -16.86
CA ILE A 123 8.52 8.38 -16.14
C ILE A 123 9.23 7.42 -17.09
N ASP A 124 10.53 7.63 -17.25
CA ASP A 124 11.38 6.71 -17.98
C ASP A 124 11.51 5.36 -17.25
N TYR A 125 11.47 4.27 -18.00
CA TYR A 125 11.64 2.93 -17.49
C TYR A 125 12.41 2.01 -18.45
N HIS A 126 12.94 0.92 -17.89
CA HIS A 126 13.51 -0.18 -18.64
C HIS A 126 12.68 -1.45 -18.45
N LEU A 127 12.34 -2.10 -19.55
CA LEU A 127 11.62 -3.36 -19.56
C LEU A 127 12.60 -4.53 -19.59
N SER A 128 12.47 -5.43 -18.61
CA SER A 128 13.28 -6.64 -18.48
C SER A 128 12.40 -7.86 -18.20
N THR A 129 13.03 -9.03 -18.08
CA THR A 129 12.37 -10.26 -17.60
C THR A 129 12.95 -10.61 -16.25
N GLY A 130 12.12 -11.04 -15.30
CA GLY A 130 12.60 -11.52 -14.01
C GLY A 130 11.52 -12.25 -13.23
N SER A 131 11.86 -12.66 -12.02
CA SER A 131 10.95 -13.40 -11.13
C SER A 131 10.60 -12.59 -9.88
N GLY A 132 9.47 -12.92 -9.29
CA GLY A 132 9.06 -12.44 -7.98
C GLY A 132 7.88 -13.20 -7.40
N GLN A 133 7.60 -12.92 -6.13
CA GLN A 133 6.48 -13.49 -5.40
C GLN A 133 5.16 -12.84 -5.82
N VAL A 134 4.24 -13.63 -6.35
CA VAL A 134 2.89 -13.20 -6.74
C VAL A 134 1.87 -13.90 -5.87
N ALA A 135 0.89 -13.15 -5.38
CA ALA A 135 -0.26 -13.73 -4.69
C ALA A 135 -1.14 -14.50 -5.69
N MET A 136 -1.43 -15.75 -5.37
CA MET A 136 -2.24 -16.65 -6.17
C MET A 136 -3.46 -17.09 -5.36
N THR A 137 -4.61 -17.13 -6.03
CA THR A 137 -5.84 -17.73 -5.54
C THR A 137 -6.04 -19.06 -6.25
N HIS A 138 -5.93 -20.14 -5.48
CA HIS A 138 -6.19 -21.50 -5.94
C HIS A 138 -7.61 -21.90 -5.59
N LEU A 139 -8.32 -22.49 -6.57
CA LEU A 139 -9.65 -23.04 -6.35
C LEU A 139 -9.54 -24.54 -6.09
N ARG A 140 -9.76 -24.96 -4.85
CA ARG A 140 -9.69 -26.36 -4.43
C ARG A 140 -11.08 -26.95 -4.37
N GLU A 141 -11.34 -28.01 -5.12
CA GLU A 141 -12.61 -28.75 -5.05
C GLU A 141 -12.68 -29.60 -3.79
N GLY A 142 -11.60 -30.32 -3.46
CA GLY A 142 -11.56 -31.11 -2.24
C GLY A 142 -10.22 -31.78 -1.98
N ILE A 143 -10.16 -32.57 -0.92
CA ILE A 143 -9.01 -33.40 -0.53
C ILE A 143 -9.50 -34.83 -0.38
N TYR A 144 -8.87 -35.76 -1.09
CA TYR A 144 -9.34 -37.13 -1.20
C TYR A 144 -8.21 -38.15 -1.05
N PRO A 145 -8.53 -39.41 -0.73
CA PRO A 145 -7.62 -40.54 -0.95
C PRO A 145 -7.19 -40.61 -2.42
N ALA A 146 -6.00 -41.16 -2.67
CA ALA A 146 -5.37 -41.11 -4.01
C ALA A 146 -6.24 -41.66 -5.15
N ALA A 147 -6.88 -42.82 -4.94
CA ALA A 147 -7.76 -43.43 -5.95
C ALA A 147 -8.99 -42.55 -6.28
N VAL A 148 -9.58 -41.92 -5.26
CA VAL A 148 -10.74 -41.04 -5.42
C VAL A 148 -10.33 -39.73 -6.12
N ALA A 149 -9.20 -39.13 -5.73
CA ALA A 149 -8.68 -37.92 -6.38
C ALA A 149 -8.39 -38.14 -7.86
N GLN A 150 -7.81 -39.29 -8.23
CA GLN A 150 -7.56 -39.65 -9.62
C GLN A 150 -8.85 -39.82 -10.42
N LYS A 151 -9.89 -40.46 -9.84
CA LYS A 151 -11.20 -40.58 -10.48
C LYS A 151 -11.84 -39.20 -10.67
N ARG A 152 -11.81 -38.33 -9.64
CA ARG A 152 -12.31 -36.95 -9.72
C ARG A 152 -11.59 -36.14 -10.79
N LEU A 153 -10.25 -36.21 -10.85
CA LEU A 153 -9.45 -35.55 -11.88
C LEU A 153 -9.90 -35.92 -13.29
N LYS A 154 -10.14 -37.22 -13.56
CA LYS A 154 -10.63 -37.69 -14.86
C LYS A 154 -12.01 -37.12 -15.18
N THR A 155 -12.95 -37.16 -14.23
CA THR A 155 -14.29 -36.59 -14.41
C THR A 155 -14.25 -35.09 -14.68
N LEU A 156 -13.44 -34.34 -13.94
CA LEU A 156 -13.32 -32.89 -14.12
C LEU A 156 -12.75 -32.54 -15.50
N LYS A 157 -11.74 -33.28 -15.96
CA LYS A 157 -11.19 -33.10 -17.32
C LYS A 157 -12.22 -33.41 -18.42
N GLN A 158 -13.07 -34.42 -18.22
CA GLN A 158 -14.17 -34.72 -19.15
C GLN A 158 -15.24 -33.62 -19.21
N MET A 159 -15.37 -32.81 -18.15
CA MET A 159 -16.25 -31.65 -18.07
C MET A 159 -15.59 -30.36 -18.59
N ASP A 160 -14.45 -30.48 -19.27
CA ASP A 160 -13.61 -29.39 -19.76
C ASP A 160 -13.19 -28.42 -18.64
N VAL A 161 -12.82 -28.97 -17.48
CA VAL A 161 -12.26 -28.22 -16.36
C VAL A 161 -10.77 -28.51 -16.27
N SER A 162 -9.95 -27.45 -16.27
CA SER A 162 -8.50 -27.55 -16.05
C SER A 162 -8.21 -27.90 -14.59
N ALA A 163 -8.25 -29.21 -14.31
CA ALA A 163 -7.99 -29.75 -12.99
C ALA A 163 -6.58 -30.33 -12.85
N SER A 164 -6.01 -30.18 -11.64
CA SER A 164 -4.72 -30.70 -11.23
C SER A 164 -4.81 -31.30 -9.83
N VAL A 165 -3.80 -32.08 -9.46
CA VAL A 165 -3.76 -32.77 -8.16
C VAL A 165 -2.43 -32.55 -7.49
N VAL A 166 -2.45 -32.18 -6.22
CA VAL A 166 -1.25 -31.89 -5.41
C VAL A 166 -1.27 -32.76 -4.16
N ARG A 167 -0.11 -33.33 -3.80
CA ARG A 167 0.00 -34.17 -2.60
C ARG A 167 -0.12 -33.33 -1.33
N LYS A 168 -0.97 -33.77 -0.41
CA LYS A 168 -1.13 -33.19 0.92
C LYS A 168 -1.04 -34.30 1.96
N GLY A 169 0.18 -34.62 2.39
CA GLY A 169 0.47 -35.75 3.28
C GLY A 169 0.13 -37.10 2.63
N LYS A 170 -0.79 -37.85 3.26
CA LYS A 170 -1.30 -39.15 2.76
C LYS A 170 -2.45 -39.01 1.75
N GLN A 171 -2.98 -37.80 1.57
CA GLN A 171 -4.10 -37.51 0.68
C GLN A 171 -3.66 -36.63 -0.49
N LEU A 172 -4.56 -36.45 -1.45
CA LEU A 172 -4.39 -35.65 -2.64
C LEU A 172 -5.45 -34.55 -2.69
N ALA A 173 -5.01 -33.29 -2.81
CA ALA A 173 -5.86 -32.14 -3.02
C ALA A 173 -6.14 -31.96 -4.51
N VAL A 174 -7.41 -31.83 -4.89
CA VAL A 174 -7.84 -31.58 -6.27
C VAL A 174 -8.09 -30.08 -6.43
N TYR A 175 -7.35 -29.46 -7.34
CA TYR A 175 -7.50 -28.05 -7.71
C TYR A 175 -8.10 -27.96 -9.11
N VAL A 176 -8.93 -26.94 -9.33
CA VAL A 176 -9.66 -26.72 -10.60
C VAL A 176 -9.34 -25.38 -11.24
N GLY A 177 -8.43 -24.60 -10.64
CA GLY A 177 -7.94 -23.34 -11.20
C GLY A 177 -6.93 -22.68 -10.29
N SER A 178 -6.08 -21.82 -10.85
CA SER A 178 -5.12 -21.00 -10.13
C SER A 178 -5.00 -19.66 -10.84
N PHE A 179 -5.20 -18.56 -10.11
CA PHE A 179 -5.31 -17.21 -10.68
C PHE A 179 -4.50 -16.23 -9.85
N HIS A 180 -3.78 -15.32 -10.49
CA HIS A 180 -3.16 -14.17 -9.79
C HIS A 180 -4.19 -13.04 -9.55
N GLU A 181 -5.21 -12.96 -10.40
CA GLU A 181 -6.32 -12.02 -10.25
C GLU A 181 -7.47 -12.65 -9.45
N GLU A 182 -7.78 -12.10 -8.28
CA GLU A 182 -8.85 -12.60 -7.42
C GLU A 182 -10.23 -12.52 -8.09
N ALA A 183 -10.52 -11.43 -8.79
CA ALA A 183 -11.79 -11.26 -9.51
C ALA A 183 -12.03 -12.40 -10.53
N ARG A 184 -10.98 -12.83 -11.23
CA ARG A 184 -11.07 -13.96 -12.18
C ARG A 184 -11.29 -15.29 -11.45
N ALA A 185 -10.65 -15.49 -10.30
CA ALA A 185 -10.87 -16.67 -9.48
C ALA A 185 -12.34 -16.75 -9.01
N THR A 186 -12.90 -15.63 -8.56
CA THR A 186 -14.29 -15.53 -8.12
C THR A 186 -15.27 -15.78 -9.26
N ASN A 187 -15.07 -15.12 -10.42
CA ASN A 187 -15.92 -15.35 -11.59
C ASN A 187 -15.88 -16.82 -12.05
N PHE A 188 -14.70 -17.43 -12.04
CA PHE A 188 -14.57 -18.83 -12.41
C PHE A 188 -15.20 -19.79 -11.38
N ALA A 189 -15.15 -19.46 -10.09
CA ALA A 189 -15.85 -20.21 -9.05
C ALA A 189 -17.38 -20.24 -9.27
N GLU A 190 -17.97 -19.13 -9.72
CA GLU A 190 -19.41 -19.09 -10.06
C GLU A 190 -19.74 -19.97 -11.27
N VAL A 191 -18.88 -20.01 -12.30
CA VAL A 191 -19.03 -20.93 -13.44
C VAL A 191 -18.96 -22.39 -12.98
N LEU A 192 -18.06 -22.72 -12.04
CA LEU A 192 -17.94 -24.06 -11.48
C LEU A 192 -19.17 -24.45 -10.67
N LYS A 193 -19.75 -23.51 -9.92
CA LYS A 193 -20.99 -23.72 -9.17
C LYS A 193 -22.17 -24.09 -10.08
N GLN A 194 -22.29 -23.45 -11.26
CA GLN A 194 -23.27 -23.83 -12.28
C GLN A 194 -23.07 -25.26 -12.78
N LYS A 195 -21.82 -25.72 -12.83
CA LYS A 195 -21.44 -27.12 -13.13
C LYS A 195 -21.56 -28.07 -11.92
N LYS A 196 -22.14 -27.62 -10.79
CA LYS A 196 -22.25 -28.36 -9.52
C LYS A 196 -20.89 -28.78 -8.95
N ILE A 197 -19.86 -27.96 -9.16
CA ILE A 197 -18.53 -28.14 -8.59
C ILE A 197 -18.33 -27.05 -7.53
N GLU A 198 -18.35 -27.45 -6.26
CA GLU A 198 -18.06 -26.56 -5.15
C GLU A 198 -16.54 -26.43 -4.97
N VAL A 199 -16.08 -25.22 -4.63
CA VAL A 199 -14.66 -24.93 -4.44
C VAL A 199 -14.42 -24.07 -3.22
N THR A 200 -13.29 -24.31 -2.56
CA THR A 200 -12.71 -23.43 -1.55
C THR A 200 -11.61 -22.59 -2.18
N GLN A 201 -11.65 -21.27 -1.99
CA GLN A 201 -10.56 -20.38 -2.37
C GLN A 201 -9.41 -20.47 -1.36
N ILE A 202 -8.19 -20.66 -1.85
CA ILE A 202 -6.98 -20.72 -1.03
C ILE A 202 -5.99 -19.71 -1.57
N ARG A 203 -5.60 -18.75 -0.73
CA ARG A 203 -4.56 -17.77 -1.06
C ARG A 203 -3.19 -18.34 -0.70
N ALA A 204 -2.25 -18.27 -1.64
CA ALA A 204 -0.86 -18.64 -1.45
C ALA A 204 0.04 -17.68 -2.23
N LYS A 205 1.34 -17.66 -1.94
CA LYS A 205 2.32 -16.95 -2.77
C LYS A 205 3.06 -17.96 -3.63
N ALA A 206 3.35 -17.58 -4.88
CA ALA A 206 4.15 -18.36 -5.80
C ALA A 206 5.24 -17.50 -6.43
N GLU A 207 6.43 -18.06 -6.59
CA GLU A 207 7.50 -17.44 -7.38
C GLU A 207 7.18 -17.63 -8.86
N LEU A 208 6.95 -16.54 -9.59
CA LEU A 208 6.62 -16.57 -11.01
C LEU A 208 7.56 -15.66 -11.80
N SER A 209 7.82 -16.04 -13.05
CA SER A 209 8.60 -15.23 -13.98
C SER A 209 7.67 -14.44 -14.90
N GLY A 210 8.01 -13.19 -15.14
CA GLY A 210 7.24 -12.29 -16.00
C GLY A 210 8.05 -11.08 -16.44
N LYS A 211 7.37 -10.10 -17.02
CA LYS A 211 7.98 -8.83 -17.40
C LYS A 211 8.12 -7.92 -16.19
N ILE A 212 9.22 -7.19 -16.12
CA ILE A 212 9.49 -6.26 -15.04
C ILE A 212 9.83 -4.90 -15.64
N LEU A 213 9.09 -3.87 -15.24
CA LEU A 213 9.38 -2.49 -15.56
C LEU A 213 10.15 -1.91 -14.37
N THR A 214 11.36 -1.43 -14.62
CA THR A 214 12.19 -0.76 -13.61
C THR A 214 12.32 0.70 -14.01
N THR A 215 11.85 1.62 -13.16
CA THR A 215 11.94 3.06 -13.46
C THR A 215 13.38 3.56 -13.33
N LYS A 216 13.68 4.71 -13.93
CA LYS A 216 14.83 5.50 -13.47
C LYS A 216 14.60 5.97 -12.02
N PRO A 217 15.65 6.40 -11.30
CA PRO A 217 15.50 6.93 -9.94
C PRO A 217 14.55 8.14 -9.92
N LEU A 218 13.60 8.13 -8.98
CA LEU A 218 12.53 9.11 -8.79
C LEU A 218 12.66 9.75 -7.40
N GLN A 219 12.09 10.94 -7.21
CA GLN A 219 11.92 11.50 -5.87
C GLN A 219 10.94 10.65 -5.03
N GLN A 220 11.05 10.71 -3.71
CA GLN A 220 10.29 9.86 -2.78
C GLN A 220 8.77 10.08 -2.88
N ASN A 221 8.29 11.33 -2.97
CA ASN A 221 6.88 11.64 -3.25
C ASN A 221 6.40 10.95 -4.51
N VAL A 222 7.08 11.20 -5.64
CA VAL A 222 6.70 10.67 -6.95
C VAL A 222 6.68 9.14 -6.91
N ALA A 223 7.72 8.52 -6.35
CA ALA A 223 7.76 7.06 -6.20
C ALA A 223 6.57 6.52 -5.37
N THR A 224 6.19 7.22 -4.30
CA THR A 224 5.09 6.81 -3.41
C THR A 224 3.73 6.97 -4.08
N GLU A 225 3.50 8.10 -4.74
CA GLU A 225 2.26 8.40 -5.49
C GLU A 225 2.04 7.37 -6.60
N ILE A 226 3.07 7.16 -7.43
CA ILE A 226 3.01 6.22 -8.55
C ILE A 226 2.84 4.79 -8.05
N ALA A 227 3.50 4.40 -6.96
CA ALA A 227 3.30 3.09 -6.36
C ALA A 227 1.88 2.90 -5.82
N ALA A 228 1.24 3.94 -5.28
CA ALA A 228 -0.16 3.87 -4.84
C ALA A 228 -1.11 3.68 -6.03
N GLU A 229 -0.88 4.40 -7.12
CA GLU A 229 -1.68 4.26 -8.34
C GLU A 229 -1.53 2.86 -8.98
N LEU A 230 -0.30 2.35 -9.06
CA LEU A 230 -0.02 1.00 -9.55
C LEU A 230 -0.72 -0.08 -8.72
N LYS A 231 -0.77 0.08 -7.39
CA LYS A 231 -1.50 -0.84 -6.50
C LYS A 231 -3.01 -0.81 -6.78
N THR A 232 -3.59 0.36 -7.00
CA THR A 232 -5.02 0.50 -7.39
C THR A 232 -5.29 -0.16 -8.74
N ALA A 233 -4.32 -0.12 -9.66
CA ALA A 233 -4.35 -0.86 -10.92
C ALA A 233 -4.07 -2.37 -10.78
N HIS A 234 -3.98 -2.89 -9.54
CA HIS A 234 -3.71 -4.28 -9.20
C HIS A 234 -2.37 -4.80 -9.75
N LEU A 235 -1.38 -3.92 -9.88
CA LEU A 235 -0.05 -4.27 -10.35
C LEU A 235 0.90 -4.50 -9.16
N PRO A 236 1.73 -5.55 -9.17
CA PRO A 236 2.78 -5.73 -8.17
C PRO A 236 3.80 -4.61 -8.30
N VAL A 237 4.07 -3.88 -7.21
CA VAL A 237 5.08 -2.82 -7.19
C VAL A 237 5.85 -2.86 -5.88
N THR A 238 7.16 -2.68 -5.98
CA THR A 238 8.05 -2.51 -4.83
C THR A 238 8.96 -1.31 -5.05
N ILE A 239 9.14 -0.52 -4.00
CA ILE A 239 10.03 0.65 -3.96
C ILE A 239 11.36 0.20 -3.36
N PHE A 240 12.48 0.56 -3.99
CA PHE A 240 13.81 0.27 -3.49
C PHE A 240 14.67 1.54 -3.45
N GLN A 241 15.51 1.63 -2.43
CA GLN A 241 16.68 2.52 -2.40
C GLN A 241 17.81 1.86 -3.20
N GLN A 242 18.55 2.66 -3.98
CA GLN A 242 19.84 2.24 -4.54
C GLN A 242 20.95 2.45 -3.51
#